data_AF-A0A6P2EIN2-F1
#
_entry.id   AF-A0A6P2EIN2-F1
#
_cell.length_a   1.000
_cell.length_b   1.000
_cell.length_c   1.000
_cell.angle_alpha   90.00
_cell.angle_beta   90.00
_cell.angle_gamma   90.00
#
_symmetry.space_group_name_H-M   'P 1'
#
loop_
_entity.id
_entity.type
_entity.pdbx_description
1 polymer ?
#
loop_
_entity_poly.entity_id
_entity_poly.type
_entity_poly.pdbx_seq_one_letter_code
_entity_poly.pdbx_strand_id
1 'polypeptide(L)' 'MTWIGNVHIHSPAGYYLAQTRRRGARRWTTIGGNCKTEKTAMVRAVKAMKQDDKRARVLFCADWYEPTIMMELSR' A
#
# COMPACT_ATOMS: atom_id res chain seq x y z
N MET A 1 35.58 22.86 1.48
CA MET A 1 34.94 22.70 0.17
C MET A 1 34.10 21.43 0.23
N THR A 2 32.85 21.54 0.69
CA THR A 2 31.95 20.40 0.87
C THR A 2 31.09 20.25 -0.38
N TRP A 3 31.37 19.21 -1.16
CA TRP A 3 30.50 18.78 -2.26
C TRP A 3 29.21 18.23 -1.65
N ILE A 4 28.14 19.04 -1.65
CA ILE A 4 26.79 18.53 -1.48
C ILE A 4 26.38 18.02 -2.87
N GLY A 5 26.71 16.77 -3.16
CA GLY A 5 26.17 16.09 -4.32
C GLY A 5 24.65 16.13 -4.23
N ASN A 6 24.01 16.76 -5.22
CA ASN A 6 22.55 16.87 -5.29
C ASN A 6 22.01 15.44 -5.45
N VAL A 7 21.51 14.84 -4.36
CA VAL A 7 20.96 13.49 -4.40
C VAL A 7 19.65 13.54 -5.16
N HIS A 8 19.70 13.27 -6.45
CA HIS A 8 18.51 13.08 -7.28
C HIS A 8 17.89 11.72 -6.94
N ILE A 9 17.08 11.67 -5.88
CA ILE A 9 16.26 10.50 -5.58
C ILE A 9 15.12 10.48 -6.60
N HIS A 10 15.12 9.48 -7.47
CA HIS A 10 13.98 9.24 -8.36
C HIS A 10 12.75 8.92 -7.49
N SER A 11 11.78 9.83 -7.48
CA SER A 11 10.51 9.67 -6.76
C SER A 11 9.42 9.35 -7.79
N PRO A 12 9.14 8.06 -8.04
CA PRO A 12 8.19 7.68 -9.07
C PRO A 12 6.77 8.13 -8.72
N ALA A 13 6.04 8.62 -9.71
CA ALA A 13 4.60 8.85 -9.59
C ALA A 13 3.86 7.51 -9.62
N GLY A 14 2.87 7.35 -8.75
CA GLY A 14 2.14 6.10 -8.63
C GLY A 14 0.83 6.25 -7.86
N TYR A 15 0.22 5.13 -7.54
CA TYR A 15 -1.03 5.07 -6.79
C TYR A 15 -0.97 4.02 -5.69
N TYR A 16 -1.90 4.12 -4.75
CA TYR A 16 -2.00 3.24 -3.60
C TYR A 16 -3.20 2.31 -3.72
N LEU A 17 -3.00 1.03 -3.45
CA LEU A 17 -4.06 0.02 -3.42
C LEU A 17 -4.32 -0.45 -1.99
N ALA A 18 -5.59 -0.45 -1.61
CA ALA A 18 -6.07 -1.01 -0.35
C ALA A 18 -6.33 -2.52 -0.52
N GLN A 19 -5.81 -3.35 0.37
CA GLN A 19 -6.05 -4.80 0.33
C GLN A 19 -6.37 -5.38 1.71
N THR A 20 -7.22 -6.40 1.75
CA THR A 20 -7.49 -7.21 2.96
C THR A 20 -7.20 -8.69 2.70
N ARG A 21 -6.98 -9.44 3.78
CA ARG A 21 -6.82 -10.90 3.73
C ARG A 21 -7.53 -11.58 4.89
N ARG A 22 -8.35 -12.56 4.54
CA ARG A 22 -9.00 -13.47 5.49
C ARG A 22 -8.02 -14.35 6.23
N ARG A 23 -8.41 -14.80 7.42
CA ARG A 23 -7.67 -15.82 8.16
C ARG A 23 -7.57 -17.10 7.31
N GLY A 24 -6.36 -17.68 7.20
CA GLY A 24 -6.11 -18.89 6.42
C GLY A 24 -6.10 -18.70 4.89
N ALA A 25 -6.47 -17.53 4.37
CA ALA A 25 -6.43 -17.26 2.94
C ALA A 25 -5.00 -16.95 2.46
N ARG A 26 -4.62 -17.49 1.30
CA ARG A 26 -3.36 -17.14 0.62
C ARG A 26 -3.49 -15.86 -0.22
N ARG A 27 -4.66 -15.63 -0.81
CA ARG A 27 -4.92 -14.50 -1.72
C ARG A 27 -5.35 -13.24 -0.95
N TRP A 28 -4.84 -12.10 -1.40
CA TRP A 28 -5.28 -10.78 -0.97
C TRP A 28 -6.46 -10.32 -1.83
N THR A 29 -7.38 -9.57 -1.23
CA THR A 29 -8.54 -8.97 -1.92
C THR A 29 -8.33 -7.47 -2.01
N THR A 30 -8.39 -6.91 -3.22
CA THR A 30 -8.31 -5.46 -3.42
C THR A 30 -9.65 -4.79 -3.13
N ILE A 31 -9.60 -3.68 -2.38
CA ILE A 31 -10.77 -2.95 -1.92
C ILE A 31 -10.90 -1.63 -2.69
N GLY A 32 -11.90 -1.56 -3.57
CA GLY A 32 -12.17 -0.38 -4.39
C GLY A 32 -11.07 -0.12 -5.42
N GLY A 33 -10.90 1.15 -5.79
CA GLY A 33 -9.91 1.59 -6.78
C GLY A 33 -8.71 2.34 -6.19
N ASN A 34 -7.91 2.90 -7.08
CA ASN A 34 -6.66 3.61 -6.80
C ASN A 34 -6.87 4.78 -5.82
N CYS A 35 -5.97 4.90 -4.84
CA CYS A 35 -5.89 6.01 -3.91
C CYS A 35 -4.69 6.90 -4.22
N LYS A 36 -4.82 8.20 -3.96
CA LYS A 36 -3.72 9.18 -4.11
C LYS A 36 -2.75 9.17 -2.94
N THR A 37 -3.17 8.68 -1.77
CA THR A 37 -2.34 8.65 -0.56
C THR A 37 -2.45 7.31 0.15
N GLU A 38 -1.37 6.92 0.81
CA GLU A 38 -1.28 5.71 1.63
C GLU A 38 -2.31 5.70 2.78
N LYS A 39 -2.53 6.86 3.42
CA LYS A 39 -3.44 6.99 4.57
C LYS A 39 -4.89 6.73 4.16
N THR A 40 -5.31 7.29 3.03
CA THR A 40 -6.67 7.04 2.50
C THR A 40 -6.85 5.58 2.10
N ALA A 41 -5.83 4.96 1.50
CA ALA A 41 -5.86 3.53 1.19
C ALA A 41 -5.96 2.68 2.46
N MET A 42 -5.21 3.01 3.51
CA MET A 42 -5.23 2.26 4.76
C MET A 42 -6.59 2.37 5.47
N VAL A 43 -7.14 3.58 5.60
CA VAL A 43 -8.47 3.79 6.18
C VAL A 43 -9.52 3.00 5.40
N ARG A 44 -9.42 2.95 4.06
CA ARG A 44 -10.31 2.14 3.22
C ARG A 44 -10.15 0.64 3.49
N ALA A 45 -8.91 0.14 3.57
CA ALA A 45 -8.64 -1.26 3.86
C ALA A 45 -9.21 -1.67 5.23
N VAL A 46 -8.94 -0.90 6.29
CA VAL A 46 -9.40 -1.18 7.65
C VAL A 46 -10.92 -1.10 7.76
N LYS A 47 -11.56 -0.08 7.16
CA LYS A 47 -13.04 0.04 7.16
C LYS A 47 -13.73 -1.11 6.42
N ALA A 48 -13.07 -1.72 5.44
CA ALA A 48 -13.62 -2.84 4.69
C ALA A 48 -13.34 -4.21 5.34
N MET A 49 -12.52 -4.28 6.39
CA MET A 49 -12.26 -5.54 7.09
C MET A 49 -13.54 -6.09 7.71
N LYS A 50 -13.85 -7.34 7.39
CA LYS A 50 -14.92 -8.12 8.02
C LYS A 50 -14.38 -8.87 9.24
N GLN A 51 -15.27 -9.53 9.98
CA GLN A 51 -14.90 -10.31 11.16
C GLN A 51 -13.85 -11.41 10.86
N ASP A 52 -13.92 -12.01 9.66
CA ASP A 52 -12.98 -13.05 9.22
C ASP A 52 -11.68 -12.51 8.63
N ASP A 53 -11.59 -11.20 8.39
CA ASP A 53 -10.36 -10.58 7.90
C ASP A 53 -9.34 -10.43 9.02
N LYS A 54 -8.13 -10.93 8.76
CA LYS A 54 -7.02 -10.91 9.73
C LYS A 54 -6.02 -9.80 9.43
N ARG A 55 -5.84 -9.43 8.17
CA ARG A 55 -4.84 -8.45 7.75
C ARG A 55 -5.41 -7.41 6.81
N ALA A 56 -4.88 -6.20 6.90
CA ALA A 56 -5.05 -5.12 5.95
C ALA A 56 -3.67 -4.62 5.52
N ARG A 57 -3.51 -4.24 4.25
CA ARG A 57 -2.26 -3.65 3.76
C ARG A 57 -2.52 -2.61 2.70
N VAL A 58 -1.51 -1.77 2.48
CA VAL A 58 -1.43 -0.81 1.40
C VAL A 58 -0.25 -1.16 0.50
N LEU A 59 -0.51 -1.30 -0.80
CA LEU A 59 0.54 -1.39 -1.81
C LEU A 59 0.70 -0.04 -2.50
N PHE A 60 1.94 0.39 -2.71
CA PHE A 60 2.27 1.43 -3.67
C PHE A 60 2.62 0.78 -5.01
N CYS A 61 1.98 1.24 -6.07
CA CYS A 61 2.19 0.78 -7.44
C CYS A 61 2.63 1.97 -8.29
N ALA A 62 3.76 1.82 -8.96
CA ALA A 62 4.27 2.79 -9.92
C ALA A 62 4.70 2.05 -11.19
N ASP A 63 4.63 2.75 -12.32
CA ASP A 63 5.01 2.16 -13.60
C ASP A 63 6.49 1.77 -13.58
N TRP A 64 6.80 0.60 -14.13
CA TRP A 64 8.16 0.02 -14.19
C TRP A 64 8.75 -0.42 -12.84
N TYR A 65 8.01 -0.28 -11.75
CA TYR A 65 8.43 -0.73 -10.41
C TYR A 65 7.58 -1.89 -9.90
N GLU A 66 8.20 -2.75 -9.10
CA GLU A 66 7.46 -3.76 -8.35
C GLU A 66 6.58 -3.10 -7.28
N PRO A 67 5.35 -3.59 -7.08
CA PRO A 67 4.49 -3.07 -6.03
C PRO A 67 5.14 -3.22 -4.66
N THR A 68 5.26 -2.11 -3.94
CA THR A 68 5.91 -2.08 -2.62
C THR A 68 4.85 -2.07 -1.52
N ILE A 69 5.04 -2.87 -0.46
CA ILE A 69 4.17 -2.82 0.72
C ILE A 69 4.55 -1.59 1.53
N MET A 70 3.65 -0.59 1.57
CA MET A 70 3.88 0.65 2.32
C MET A 70 3.56 0.47 3.80
N MET A 71 2.46 -0.23 4.09
CA MET A 71 1.99 -0.50 5.44
C MET A 71 1.21 -1.82 5.46
N GLU A 72 1.37 -2.60 6.52
CA GLU A 72 0.56 -3.79 6.81
C GLU A 72 0.15 -3.76 8.29
N LEU A 73 -1.08 -4.16 8.56
CA LEU A 73 -1.65 -4.27 9.89
C LEU A 73 -2.33 -5.63 10.03
N SER A 74 -2.26 -6.19 11.23
CA SER A 74 -3.04 -7.37 11.61
C SER A 74 -3.95 -7.06 12.79
N ARG A 75 -5.18 -7.55 12.71
CA ARG A 75 -6.12 -7.53 13.84
C ARG A 75 -5.74 -8.59 14.87
#